data_AF-F9RME2-F1
#
_entry.id   AF-F9RME2-F1
#
_cell.length_a   1.000
_cell.length_b   1.000
_cell.length_c   1.000
_cell.angle_alpha   90.00
_cell.angle_beta   90.00
_cell.angle_gamma   90.00
#
_symmetry.space_group_name_H-M   'P 1'
#
loop_
_entity.id
_entity.type
_entity.pdbx_description
1 polymer ?
#
loop_
_entity_poly.entity_id
_entity_poly.type
_entity_poly.pdbx_seq_one_letter_code
_entity_poly.pdbx_strand_id
1 'polypeptide(L)' 'EPNYVLVRSNIKAGVALMRRQIKSIGDIQGPMSPADIKGLHAADLDIIQAHIKAMDTAAAQALIARGKS' A
#
# COMPACT_ATOMS: atom_id res chain seq x y z
N GLU A 1 4.95 -27.60 26.47
CA GLU A 1 3.73 -26.91 26.00
C GLU A 1 4.02 -26.21 24.68
N PRO A 2 3.10 -26.16 23.71
CA PRO A 2 3.31 -25.40 22.48
C PRO A 2 3.31 -23.89 22.78
N ASN A 3 4.38 -23.20 22.35
CA ASN A 3 4.52 -21.76 22.48
C ASN A 3 3.92 -21.09 21.22
N TYR A 4 2.79 -20.40 21.38
CA TYR A 4 2.14 -19.65 20.31
C TYR A 4 2.61 -18.20 20.33
N VAL A 5 3.20 -17.75 19.22
CA VAL A 5 3.68 -16.36 19.07
C VAL A 5 2.79 -15.63 18.07
N LEU A 6 2.34 -14.43 18.43
CA LEU A 6 1.61 -13.54 17.54
C LEU A 6 2.57 -12.96 16.49
N VAL A 7 2.43 -13.37 15.24
CA VAL A 7 3.21 -12.85 14.12
C VAL A 7 2.38 -11.85 13.31
N ARG A 8 2.93 -10.66 13.06
CA ARG A 8 2.30 -9.67 12.19
C ARG A 8 2.42 -10.12 10.74
N SER A 9 1.30 -10.09 10.01
CA SER A 9 1.32 -10.31 8.57
C SER A 9 1.82 -9.06 7.87
N ASN A 10 2.98 -9.16 7.21
CA ASN A 10 3.55 -8.09 6.39
C ASN A 10 2.57 -7.63 5.30
N ILE A 11 1.83 -8.56 4.70
CA ILE A 11 0.81 -8.26 3.69
C ILE A 11 -0.31 -7.40 4.28
N LYS A 12 -0.86 -7.80 5.44
CA LYS A 12 -1.93 -7.02 6.09
C LYS A 12 -1.44 -5.63 6.51
N ALA A 13 -0.19 -5.53 6.96
CA ALA A 13 0.41 -4.25 7.31
C ALA A 13 0.57 -3.33 6.08
N GLY A 14 1.07 -3.86 4.96
CA GLY A 14 1.20 -3.11 3.70
C GLY A 14 -0.15 -2.61 3.17
N VAL A 15 -1.16 -3.48 3.14
CA VAL A 15 -2.53 -3.09 2.72
C VAL A 15 -3.11 -2.01 3.65
N ALA A 16 -2.87 -2.09 4.96
CA ALA A 16 -3.35 -1.09 5.90
C ALA A 16 -2.67 0.28 5.70
N LEU A 17 -1.37 0.30 5.38
CA LEU A 17 -0.64 1.53 5.07
C LEU A 17 -1.14 2.16 3.76
N MET A 18 -1.24 1.35 2.70
CA MET A 18 -1.73 1.80 1.39
C MET A 18 -3.11 2.46 1.50
N ARG A 19 -4.05 1.84 2.22
CA ARG A 19 -5.39 2.39 2.47
C ARG A 19 -5.40 3.76 3.14
N ARG A 20 -4.41 4.01 4.01
CA ARG A 20 -4.26 5.28 4.74
C ARG A 20 -3.61 6.37 3.89
N GLN A 21 -2.83 5.99 2.89
CA GLN A 21 -2.18 6.92 1.96
C GLN A 21 -3.11 7.37 0.83
N ILE A 22 -4.13 6.58 0.52
CA ILE A 22 -5.15 6.96 -0.47
C ILE A 22 -5.98 8.12 0.08
N LYS A 23 -5.89 9.28 -0.58
CA LYS A 23 -6.69 10.47 -0.28
C LYS A 23 -8.06 10.41 -0.94
N SER A 24 -8.16 9.92 -2.17
CA SER A 24 -9.42 9.67 -2.87
C SER A 24 -9.21 8.78 -4.11
N ILE A 25 -10.25 8.06 -4.54
CA ILE A 25 -10.32 7.33 -5.82
C ILE A 25 -11.70 7.58 -6.41
N GLY A 26 -11.78 8.34 -7.50
CA GLY A 26 -13.07 8.79 -8.05
C GLY A 26 -13.89 9.52 -6.99
N ASP A 27 -15.09 9.02 -6.71
CA ASP A 27 -16.01 9.55 -5.70
C ASP A 27 -15.72 9.05 -4.28
N ILE A 28 -14.84 8.06 -4.11
CA ILE A 28 -14.47 7.51 -2.80
C ILE A 28 -13.47 8.47 -2.14
N GLN A 29 -13.87 9.06 -1.01
CA GLN A 29 -12.99 9.86 -0.17
C GLN A 29 -12.19 8.95 0.79
N GLY A 30 -10.90 9.22 0.94
CA GLY A 30 -10.00 8.48 1.83
C GLY A 30 -10.04 8.96 3.28
N PRO A 31 -9.51 8.20 4.26
CA PRO A 31 -8.81 6.90 4.14
C PRO A 31 -9.76 5.72 3.85
N MET A 32 -9.38 4.82 2.94
CA MET A 32 -10.26 3.73 2.53
C MET A 32 -10.52 2.70 3.63
N SER A 33 -11.75 2.23 3.74
CA SER A 33 -12.15 1.09 4.55
C SER A 33 -11.68 -0.25 3.91
N PRO A 34 -11.65 -1.37 4.65
CA PRO A 34 -11.35 -2.67 4.04
C PRO A 34 -12.49 -3.14 3.12
N ALA A 35 -13.71 -2.65 3.34
CA ALA A 35 -14.86 -2.96 2.50
C ALA A 35 -14.74 -2.25 1.15
N ASP A 36 -14.23 -1.01 1.14
CA ASP A 36 -14.06 -0.22 -0.08
C ASP A 36 -13.10 -0.91 -1.05
N ILE A 37 -11.99 -1.49 -0.54
CA ILE A 37 -11.06 -2.28 -1.35
C ILE A 37 -11.75 -3.48 -2.01
N LYS A 38 -12.67 -4.15 -1.30
CA LYS A 38 -13.38 -5.31 -1.85
C LYS A 38 -14.38 -4.92 -2.94
N GLY A 39 -14.81 -3.65 -2.96
CA GLY A 39 -15.72 -3.12 -3.98
C GLY A 39 -15.03 -2.59 -5.23
N LEU A 40 -13.70 -2.50 -5.23
CA LEU A 40 -12.93 -2.02 -6.38
C LEU A 40 -12.95 -3.04 -7.52
N HIS A 41 -13.03 -2.53 -8.75
CA HIS A 41 -12.85 -3.37 -9.93
C HIS A 41 -11.37 -3.75 -10.10
N ALA A 42 -11.08 -4.83 -10.82
CA ALA A 42 -9.70 -5.26 -11.09
C ALA A 42 -8.85 -4.14 -11.72
N ALA A 43 -9.45 -3.35 -12.62
CA ALA A 43 -8.81 -2.20 -13.25
C ALA A 43 -8.39 -1.11 -12.23
N ASP A 44 -9.21 -0.86 -11.20
CA ASP A 44 -8.88 0.10 -10.15
C ASP A 44 -7.69 -0.39 -9.31
N LEU A 45 -7.66 -1.70 -9.03
CA LEU A 45 -6.55 -2.34 -8.32
C LEU A 45 -5.24 -2.26 -9.11
N ASP A 46 -5.29 -2.42 -10.43
CA ASP A 46 -4.12 -2.27 -11.31
C ASP A 46 -3.57 -0.84 -11.30
N ILE A 47 -4.46 0.17 -11.30
CA ILE A 47 -4.06 1.58 -11.20
C ILE A 47 -3.38 1.87 -9.87
N ILE A 48 -3.96 1.38 -8.75
CA ILE A 48 -3.35 1.50 -7.42
C ILE A 48 -1.96 0.85 -7.41
N GLN A 49 -1.84 -0.36 -7.97
CA GLN A 49 -0.59 -1.09 -8.02
C GLN A 49 0.49 -0.37 -8.84
N ALA A 50 0.10 0.25 -9.96
CA ALA A 50 1.00 1.06 -10.78
C ALA A 50 1.52 2.29 -10.02
N HIS A 51 0.65 2.97 -9.29
CA HIS A 51 1.04 4.14 -8.50
C HIS A 51 2.00 3.78 -7.35
N ILE A 52 1.73 2.69 -6.63
CA ILE A 52 2.63 2.17 -5.58
C ILE A 52 4.00 1.86 -6.16
N LYS A 53 4.06 1.16 -7.31
CA LYS A 53 5.32 0.83 -7.97
C LYS A 53 6.12 2.09 -8.37
N ALA A 54 5.43 3.14 -8.80
CA ALA A 54 6.06 4.42 -9.10
C ALA A 54 6.65 5.08 -7.84
N MET A 55 5.92 5.05 -6.72
CA MET A 55 6.39 5.55 -5.42
C MET A 55 7.63 4.78 -4.93
N ASP A 56 7.59 3.45 -5.00
CA ASP A 56 8.71 2.60 -4.60
C ASP A 56 9.96 2.86 -5.47
N THR A 57 9.76 3.04 -6.77
CA THR A 57 10.84 3.38 -7.70
C THR A 57 11.46 4.74 -7.36
N ALA A 58 10.64 5.75 -7.11
CA ALA A 58 11.11 7.09 -6.72
C ALA A 58 11.86 7.07 -5.38
N ALA A 59 11.37 6.30 -4.39
CA ALA A 59 12.03 6.13 -3.11
C ALA A 59 13.39 5.43 -3.25
N ALA A 60 13.47 4.37 -4.07
CA ALA A 60 14.73 3.69 -4.36
C ALA A 60 15.74 4.60 -5.06
N GLN A 61 15.30 5.42 -6.02
CA GLN A 61 16.16 6.41 -6.69
C GLN A 61 16.68 7.48 -5.71
N ALA A 62 15.83 7.98 -4.82
CA ALA A 62 16.24 8.94 -3.80
C ALA A 62 17.28 8.36 -2.83
N LEU A 63 17.14 7.08 -2.46
CA LEU A 63 18.14 6.38 -1.65
C LEU A 63 19.48 6.23 -2.38
N ILE A 64 19.46 5.87 -3.66
CA ILE A 64 20.68 5.79 -4.49
C ILE A 64 21.35 7.16 -4.60
N ALA A 65 20.57 8.23 -4.83
CA ALA A 65 21.10 9.59 -4.91
C ALA A 65 21.76 10.02 -3.60
N ARG A 66 21.17 9.65 -2.45
CA ARG A 66 21.72 9.93 -1.12
C ARG A 66 22.99 9.11 -0.82
N GLY A 67 23.06 7.86 -1.26
CA GLY A 67 24.21 6.98 -1.05
C GLY A 67 25.39 7.22 -2.01
N LYS A 68 25.21 8.09 -3.01
CA LYS A 68 26.26 8.52 -3.96
C LYS A 68 26.97 9.81 -3.56
N SER A 69 26.72 10.32 -2.35
CA SER A 69 27.46 11.44 -1.73
C SER A 69 28.55 10.94 -0.79
#